data_AF-A0A0D0Q5H5-F1
#
_entry.id   AF-A0A0D0Q5H5-F1
#
_cell.length_a   1.000
_cell.length_b   1.000
_cell.length_c   1.000
_cell.angle_alpha   90.00
_cell.angle_beta   90.00
_cell.angle_gamma   90.00
#
_symmetry.space_group_name_H-M   'P 1'
#
loop_
_entity.id
_entity.type
_entity.pdbx_description
1 polymer ?
#
loop_
_entity_poly.entity_id
_entity_poly.type
_entity_poly.pdbx_seq_one_letter_code
_entity_poly.pdbx_strand_id
1 'polypeptide(L)' 'MANRPYPSFLLYKDKSGEYRWKYQASNTKIIADSGEGYKNKADCVHAMHLVMDCNRQTPVWKTEDVE' A
#
# COMPACT_ATOMS: atom_id res chain seq x y z
N MET A 1 -0.56 1.83 -23.80
CA MET A 1 -0.58 0.92 -22.63
C MET A 1 0.58 1.27 -21.74
N ALA A 2 0.34 1.81 -20.55
CA ALA A 2 1.43 2.14 -19.62
C ALA A 2 2.02 0.83 -19.07
N ASN A 3 3.28 0.55 -19.38
CA ASN A 3 3.96 -0.64 -18.87
C ASN A 3 4.35 -0.38 -17.41
N ARG A 4 3.62 -0.97 -16.47
CA ARG A 4 3.87 -0.81 -15.04
C ARG A 4 4.97 -1.79 -14.61
N PRO A 5 6.06 -1.32 -13.98
CA PRO A 5 7.06 -2.22 -13.42
C PRO A 5 6.49 -2.99 -12.22
N TYR A 6 6.85 -4.25 -12.06
CA TYR A 6 6.46 -5.08 -10.91
C TYR A 6 7.69 -5.54 -10.12
N PRO A 7 7.61 -5.65 -8.78
CA PRO A 7 6.51 -5.21 -7.92
C PRO A 7 6.49 -3.67 -7.77
N SER A 8 5.31 -3.07 -7.61
CA SER A 8 5.20 -1.61 -7.47
C SER A 8 3.92 -1.15 -6.80
N PHE A 9 3.92 0.11 -6.35
CA PHE A 9 2.72 0.81 -5.87
C PHE A 9 1.94 1.44 -7.03
N LEU A 10 0.62 1.31 -6.98
CA LEU A 10 -0.33 2.02 -7.83
C LEU A 10 -0.94 3.13 -7.00
N LEU A 11 -0.60 4.37 -7.30
CA LEU A 11 -1.29 5.53 -6.76
C LEU A 11 -2.41 5.93 -7.71
N TYR A 12 -3.64 6.03 -7.21
CA TYR A 12 -4.81 6.42 -7.99
C TYR A 12 -5.76 7.28 -7.16
N LYS A 13 -6.71 7.94 -7.83
CA LYS A 13 -7.76 8.73 -7.20
C LYS A 13 -9.09 8.00 -7.35
N ASP A 14 -9.82 7.83 -6.26
CA ASP A 14 -11.13 7.19 -6.26
C ASP A 14 -12.23 8.17 -6.75
N LYS A 15 -13.44 7.65 -7.00
CA LYS A 15 -14.63 8.42 -7.39
C LYS A 15 -14.99 9.50 -6.37
N SER A 16 -14.72 9.25 -5.09
CA SER A 16 -14.92 10.23 -4.01
C SER A 16 -13.88 11.35 -4.00
N GLY A 17 -12.91 11.35 -4.92
CA GLY A 17 -11.86 12.35 -5.01
C GLY A 17 -10.72 12.15 -4.00
N GLU A 18 -10.65 10.99 -3.36
CA GLU A 18 -9.61 10.63 -2.40
C GLU A 18 -8.46 9.88 -3.10
N TYR A 19 -7.24 10.07 -2.63
CA TYR A 19 -6.05 9.35 -3.08
C TYR A 19 -5.96 8.01 -2.35
N ARG A 20 -5.69 6.93 -3.10
CA ARG A 20 -5.49 5.59 -2.57
C ARG A 20 -4.31 4.93 -3.25
N TRP A 21 -3.70 3.96 -2.56
CA TRP A 21 -2.62 3.18 -3.12
C TRP A 21 -2.87 1.67 -3.02
N LYS A 22 -2.31 0.91 -3.97
CA LYS A 22 -2.30 -0.56 -3.97
C LYS A 22 -0.91 -1.08 -4.31
N TYR A 23 -0.39 -1.99 -3.52
CA TYR A 23 0.86 -2.69 -3.80
C TYR A 23 0.58 -4.02 -4.49
N GLN A 24 1.15 -4.20 -5.68
CA GLN A 24 1.05 -5.44 -6.44
C GLN A 24 2.39 -6.15 -6.48
N ALA A 25 2.36 -7.44 -6.14
CA ALA A 25 3.52 -8.31 -6.22
C ALA A 25 3.86 -8.66 -7.68
N SER A 26 5.00 -9.32 -7.89
CA SER A 26 5.46 -9.77 -9.21
C SER A 26 4.49 -10.75 -9.89
N ASN A 27 3.64 -11.41 -9.11
CA ASN A 27 2.57 -12.29 -9.60
C ASN A 27 1.27 -11.55 -9.94
N THR A 28 1.33 -10.22 -10.08
CA THR A 28 0.23 -9.28 -10.36
C THR A 28 -0.91 -9.24 -9.33
N LYS A 29 -0.81 -10.01 -8.24
CA LYS A 29 -1.79 -9.97 -7.15
C LYS A 29 -1.54 -8.76 -6.26
N ILE A 30 -2.63 -8.18 -5.78
CA ILE A 30 -2.61 -7.14 -4.75
C ILE A 30 -2.31 -7.83 -3.42
N ILE A 31 -1.28 -7.39 -2.72
CA ILE A 31 -0.91 -7.94 -1.40
C ILE A 31 -1.05 -6.92 -0.27
N ALA A 32 -1.12 -5.63 -0.61
CA ALA A 32 -1.41 -4.56 0.34
C ALA A 32 -2.16 -3.43 -0.37
N ASP A 33 -2.97 -2.71 0.37
CA ASP A 33 -3.65 -1.49 -0.07
C ASP A 33 -3.67 -0.47 1.06
N SER A 34 -4.08 0.76 0.75
CA SER A 34 -4.03 1.85 1.71
C SER A 34 -4.97 1.71 2.90
N GLY A 35 -6.00 0.86 2.83
CA GLY A 35 -7.07 0.74 3.84
C GLY A 35 -7.99 1.97 3.93
N GLU A 36 -7.43 3.17 3.75
CA GLU A 36 -8.09 4.46 3.89
C GLU A 36 -7.90 5.34 2.64
N GLY A 37 -8.76 6.35 2.50
CA GLY A 37 -8.68 7.38 1.47
C GLY A 37 -8.00 8.64 2.00
N TYR A 38 -6.99 9.13 1.28
CA TYR A 38 -6.26 10.34 1.65
C TYR A 38 -6.82 11.57 0.91
N LYS A 39 -6.98 12.70 1.60
CA LYS A 39 -7.40 13.96 0.94
C LYS A 39 -6.28 14.58 0.10
N ASN A 40 -5.04 14.48 0.56
CA ASN A 40 -3.88 15.00 -0.17
C ASN A 40 -3.03 13.87 -0.75
N LYS A 41 -2.45 14.12 -1.92
CA LYS A 41 -1.50 13.21 -2.57
C LYS A 41 -0.24 13.00 -1.72
N ALA A 42 0.23 14.04 -1.04
CA ALA A 42 1.45 13.99 -0.23
C ALA A 42 1.32 12.99 0.93
N ASP A 43 0.20 13.01 1.64
CA ASP A 43 -0.09 12.06 2.72
C ASP A 43 -0.14 10.62 2.19
N CYS A 44 -0.78 10.42 1.03
CA CYS A 44 -0.83 9.11 0.38
C CYS A 44 0.56 8.58 0.01
N VAL A 45 1.44 9.45 -0.50
CA VAL A 45 2.82 9.11 -0.83
C VAL A 45 3.65 8.84 0.43
N HIS A 46 3.44 9.62 1.49
CA HIS A 46 4.09 9.40 2.76
C HIS A 46 3.74 8.03 3.35
N ALA A 47 2.46 7.63 3.31
CA ALA A 47 2.04 6.28 3.73
C ALA A 47 2.73 5.17 2.93
N MET A 48 2.92 5.33 1.61
CA MET A 48 3.70 4.36 0.82
C MET A 48 5.16 4.29 1.26
N HIS A 49 5.79 5.42 1.62
CA HIS A 49 7.15 5.42 2.17
C HIS A 49 7.26 4.68 3.49
N LEU A 50 6.28 4.84 4.38
CA LEU A 50 6.24 4.08 5.64
C LEU A 50 6.19 2.57 5.38
N VAL A 51 5.38 2.13 4.41
CA VAL A 51 5.30 0.72 4.02
C VAL A 51 6.59 0.22 3.37
N MET A 52 7.30 1.07 2.62
CA MET A 52 8.61 0.72 2.04
C MET A 52 9.73 0.65 3.08
N ASP A 53 9.60 1.40 4.19
CA ASP A 53 10.57 1.38 5.29
C ASP A 53 10.40 0.14 6.19
N CYS A 54 9.21 -0.49 6.19
CA CYS A 54 8.98 -1.76 6.87
C CYS A 54 10.01 -2.80 6.42
N ASN A 55 10.80 -3.27 7.36
CA ASN A 55 11.82 -4.27 7.14
C ASN A 55 11.41 -5.64 7.73
N ARG A 56 12.17 -6.69 7.39
CA ARG A 56 11.91 -8.07 7.86
C ARG A 56 12.08 -8.28 9.37
N GLN A 57 12.69 -7.34 10.07
CA GLN A 57 12.90 -7.39 11.52
C GLN A 57 11.74 -6.76 12.29
N THR A 58 10.78 -6.11 11.59
CA THR A 58 9.61 -5.52 12.22
C THR A 58 8.85 -6.59 13.01
N PRO A 59 8.66 -6.42 14.33
CA PRO A 59 8.04 -7.45 15.16
C PRO A 59 6.58 -7.65 14.78
N VAL A 60 6.13 -8.92 14.77
CA VAL A 60 4.73 -9.28 14.55
C VAL A 60 4.04 -9.42 15.90
N TRP A 61 3.12 -8.52 16.19
CA TRP A 61 2.24 -8.64 17.36
C TRP A 61 1.02 -9.50 17.01
N LYS A 62 0.67 -10.43 17.90
CA LYS A 62 -0.46 -11.37 17.75
C LYS A 62 -1.36 -11.27 18.97
N THR A 63 -2.67 -11.46 18.76
CA THR A 63 -3.66 -11.55 19.85
C THR A 63 -3.66 -12.95 20.47
N GLU A 64 -4.15 -13.07 21.70
CA GLU A 64 -4.21 -14.33 22.46
C GLU A 64 -5.00 -15.45 21.75
N ASP A 65 -5.99 -15.10 20.92
CA ASP A 65 -6.81 -16.05 20.14
C ASP A 65 -6.09 -16.68 18.93
N VAL A 66 -4.90 -16.16 18.56
CA VAL A 66 -4.13 -16.62 17.39
C VAL A 66 -2.95 -17.47 17.88
N GLU A 67 -3.23 -18.71 18.26
CA GLU A 67 -2.24 -19.78 18.48
C GLU A 67 -2.17 -20.77 17.31
#